data_AF-A0A8T5FEV2-F1
#
_entry.id   AF-A0A8T5FEV2-F1
#
_cell.length_a   1.000
_cell.length_b   1.000
_cell.length_c   1.000
_cell.angle_alpha   90.00
_cell.angle_beta   90.00
_cell.angle_gamma   90.00
#
_symmetry.space_group_name_H-M   'P 1'
#
loop_
_entity.id
_entity.type
_entity.pdbx_description
1 polymer ?
#
loop_
_entity_poly.entity_id
_entity_poly.type
_entity_poly.pdbx_seq_one_letter_code
_entity_poly.pdbx_strand_id
1 'polypeptide(L)'
;MNEGLAPITEEFLESELDKTIQLSKNGGPYSKLERINRRKEVFQLHFEQGYSAIKIAEIMRVNRHTVSKDIEFWYNELTEEFGVDETNLILKHTYRLETQRTRFLDELKIQNRFHERIILEKMIIDIDSKIAHMKLKSITTKEHIIKTVIDLVNKIHSEPDKNAQWINTAALYKVSRGTEKKVMELIKDDQRNRANYYLEEQEENQNS
;
A
#
# COMPACT_ATOMS: atom_id res chain seq x y z
N MET A 1 39.26 -13.53 22.62
CA MET A 1 39.21 -12.11 22.99
C MET A 1 37.94 -11.57 22.35
N ASN A 2 36.86 -11.46 23.13
CA ASN A 2 35.59 -10.90 22.67
C ASN A 2 35.54 -9.44 23.12
N GLU A 3 35.61 -8.52 22.17
CA GLU A 3 35.36 -7.10 22.43
C GLU A 3 33.87 -6.92 22.71
N GLY A 4 33.55 -6.57 23.95
CA GLY A 4 32.18 -6.34 24.42
C GLY A 4 31.62 -5.08 23.78
N LEU A 5 30.49 -5.22 23.09
CA LEU A 5 29.63 -4.11 22.70
C LEU A 5 29.11 -3.43 23.98
N ALA A 6 29.41 -2.14 24.12
CA ALA A 6 28.93 -1.34 25.25
C ALA A 6 27.39 -1.31 25.26
N PRO A 7 26.74 -1.37 26.44
CA PRO A 7 25.30 -1.21 26.54
C PRO A 7 24.92 0.21 26.11
N ILE A 8 23.99 0.30 25.15
CA ILE A 8 23.39 1.57 24.75
C ILE A 8 22.63 2.11 25.97
N THR A 9 23.16 3.16 26.58
CA THR A 9 22.51 3.81 27.72
C THR A 9 21.28 4.59 27.25
N GLU A 10 20.24 4.63 28.07
CA GLU A 10 19.00 5.37 27.81
C GLU A 10 19.29 6.87 27.54
N GLU A 11 20.34 7.39 28.18
CA GLU A 11 20.91 8.72 27.98
C GLU A 11 21.44 8.97 26.54
N PHE A 12 21.90 7.94 25.84
CA PHE A 12 22.33 8.04 24.44
C PHE A 12 21.13 8.17 23.50
N LEU A 13 20.05 7.43 23.76
CA LEU A 13 18.80 7.50 22.98
C LEU A 13 18.08 8.85 23.18
N GLU A 14 18.11 9.41 24.40
CA GLU A 14 17.57 10.74 24.66
C GLU A 14 18.38 11.85 23.96
N SER A 15 19.72 11.70 23.85
CA SER A 15 20.58 12.72 23.23
C SER A 15 20.49 12.83 21.70
N GLU A 16 20.07 11.77 21.00
CA GLU A 16 19.88 11.79 19.55
C GLU A 16 18.47 12.26 19.16
N LEU A 17 17.46 12.06 20.03
CA LEU A 17 16.12 12.59 19.83
C LEU A 17 16.06 14.12 20.02
N ASP A 18 16.94 14.68 20.85
CA ASP A 18 16.97 16.11 21.20
C ASP A 18 17.62 17.00 20.12
N LYS A 19 18.09 16.40 19.00
CA LYS A 19 18.56 17.14 17.82
C LYS A 19 17.45 17.46 16.81
N THR A 20 16.18 17.31 17.17
CA THR A 20 15.10 18.04 16.49
C THR A 20 15.37 19.53 16.68
N ILE A 21 15.80 20.19 15.61
CA ILE A 21 16.05 21.64 15.59
C ILE A 21 14.78 22.31 16.11
N GLN A 22 14.82 22.88 17.31
CA GLN A 22 13.67 23.59 17.88
C GLN A 22 13.35 24.81 17.01
N LEU A 23 12.48 24.61 16.02
CA LEU A 23 11.95 25.66 15.14
C LEU A 23 10.84 26.44 15.86
N SER A 24 11.05 26.86 17.11
CA SER A 24 10.09 27.72 17.80
C SER A 24 10.23 29.15 17.29
N LYS A 25 9.48 29.49 16.23
CA LYS A 25 9.44 30.86 15.69
C LYS A 25 8.18 31.59 16.15
N ASN A 26 8.36 32.62 16.98
CA ASN A 26 7.29 33.50 17.46
C ASN A 26 7.05 34.69 16.50
N GLY A 27 6.74 34.39 15.23
CA GLY A 27 6.35 35.38 14.22
C GLY A 27 7.41 35.71 13.15
N GLY A 28 6.94 36.17 11.98
CA GLY A 28 7.75 36.50 10.81
C GLY A 28 7.89 35.35 9.78
N PRO A 29 8.08 35.65 8.48
CA PRO A 29 8.19 34.64 7.42
C PRO A 29 9.42 33.75 7.62
N TYR A 30 9.30 32.44 7.33
CA TYR A 30 10.41 31.50 7.40
C TYR A 30 11.44 31.77 6.28
N SER A 31 12.72 31.63 6.60
CA SER A 31 13.79 31.64 5.60
C SER A 31 13.69 30.41 4.70
N LYS A 32 14.37 30.43 3.55
CA LYS A 32 14.38 29.28 2.62
C LYS A 32 14.92 28.02 3.31
N LEU A 33 16.00 28.14 4.08
CA LEU A 33 16.63 27.02 4.77
C LEU A 33 15.74 26.48 5.89
N GLU A 34 15.14 27.35 6.70
CA GLU A 34 14.19 26.96 7.75
C GLU A 34 13.00 26.20 7.16
N ARG A 35 12.46 26.67 6.03
CA ARG A 35 11.35 26.01 5.34
C ARG A 35 11.74 24.62 4.84
N ILE A 36 12.96 24.44 4.32
CA ILE A 36 13.45 23.14 3.85
C ILE A 36 13.58 22.16 5.02
N ASN A 37 14.24 22.58 6.11
CA ASN A 37 14.43 21.73 7.28
C ASN A 37 13.09 21.34 7.92
N ARG A 38 12.20 22.31 8.10
CA ARG A 38 10.85 22.07 8.62
C ARG A 38 10.09 21.08 7.74
N ARG A 39 10.17 21.21 6.41
CA ARG A 39 9.52 20.27 5.49
C ARG A 39 10.09 18.87 5.63
N LYS A 40 11.42 18.70 5.70
CA LYS A 40 12.04 17.38 5.90
C LYS A 40 11.54 16.71 7.19
N GLU A 41 11.45 17.47 8.27
CA GLU A 41 10.97 16.94 9.55
C GLU A 41 9.47 16.62 9.53
N VAL A 42 8.65 17.48 8.90
CA VAL A 42 7.24 17.18 8.62
C VAL A 42 7.09 15.92 7.77
N PHE A 43 7.97 15.69 6.80
CA PHE A 43 7.97 14.48 5.99
C PHE A 43 8.18 13.24 6.87
N GLN A 44 9.25 13.23 7.66
CA GLN A 44 9.54 12.12 8.58
C GLN A 44 8.38 11.88 9.55
N LEU A 45 7.91 12.92 10.24
CA LEU A 45 6.84 12.77 11.23
C LEU A 45 5.51 12.32 10.60
N HIS A 46 5.15 12.82 9.42
CA HIS A 46 3.86 12.49 8.80
C HIS A 46 3.88 11.17 8.02
N PHE A 47 4.91 10.97 7.19
CA PHE A 47 4.95 9.85 6.25
C PHE A 47 5.64 8.62 6.86
N GLU A 48 6.74 8.80 7.58
CA GLU A 48 7.46 7.68 8.19
C GLU A 48 6.88 7.32 9.55
N GLN A 49 6.52 8.33 10.36
CA GLN A 49 6.02 8.15 11.73
C GLN A 49 4.48 8.22 11.83
N GLY A 50 3.79 8.62 10.76
CA GLY A 50 2.32 8.54 10.67
C GLY A 50 1.56 9.54 11.56
N TYR A 51 2.22 10.57 12.09
CA TYR A 51 1.58 11.57 12.95
C TYR A 51 0.62 12.47 12.17
N SER A 52 -0.44 12.92 12.86
CA SER A 52 -1.39 13.88 12.31
C SER A 52 -0.79 15.29 12.26
N ALA A 53 -1.29 16.15 11.38
CA ALA A 53 -0.85 17.55 11.32
C ALA A 53 -0.99 18.29 12.66
N ILE A 54 -2.00 17.94 13.46
CA ILE A 54 -2.19 18.49 14.82
C ILE A 54 -1.04 18.03 15.72
N LYS A 55 -0.74 16.73 15.74
CA LYS A 55 0.31 16.20 16.59
C LYS A 55 1.70 16.72 16.22
N ILE A 56 1.96 16.86 14.92
CA ILE A 56 3.20 17.44 14.40
C ILE A 56 3.33 18.91 14.80
N ALA A 57 2.23 19.67 14.72
CA ALA A 57 2.20 21.07 15.16
C ALA A 57 2.55 21.22 16.65
N GLU A 58 2.07 20.30 17.50
CA GLU A 58 2.44 20.24 18.91
C GLU A 58 3.93 19.93 19.10
N ILE A 59 4.43 18.87 18.45
CA ILE A 59 5.83 18.40 18.57
C ILE A 59 6.80 19.50 18.14
N MET A 60 6.59 20.06 16.95
CA MET A 60 7.49 21.05 16.35
C MET A 60 7.24 22.48 16.87
N ARG A 61 6.18 22.69 17.65
CA ARG A 61 5.69 24.03 18.06
C ARG A 61 5.47 24.98 16.88
N VAL A 62 4.95 24.44 15.77
CA VAL A 62 4.66 25.15 14.52
C VAL A 62 3.15 25.26 14.33
N ASN A 63 2.67 26.34 13.69
CA ASN A 63 1.25 26.48 13.37
C ASN A 63 0.73 25.30 12.54
N ARG A 64 -0.40 24.70 12.94
CA ARG A 64 -1.05 23.58 12.22
C ARG A 64 -1.25 23.85 10.74
N HIS A 65 -1.65 25.06 10.34
CA HIS A 65 -1.83 25.40 8.93
C HIS A 65 -0.50 25.38 8.15
N THR A 66 0.61 25.75 8.79
CA THR A 66 1.94 25.64 8.17
C THR A 66 2.31 24.18 7.96
N VAL A 67 2.09 23.33 8.96
CA VAL A 67 2.29 21.89 8.84
C VAL A 67 1.41 21.30 7.74
N SER A 68 0.12 21.64 7.68
CA SER A 68 -0.78 21.18 6.63
C SER A 68 -0.30 21.57 5.24
N LYS A 69 0.19 22.80 5.05
CA LYS A 69 0.76 23.26 3.77
C LYS A 69 2.04 22.53 3.40
N ASP A 70 2.86 22.16 4.37
CA ASP A 70 4.08 21.38 4.10
C ASP A 70 3.76 19.92 3.78
N ILE A 71 2.75 19.35 4.43
CA ILE A 71 2.20 18.04 4.07
C ILE A 71 1.69 18.09 2.63
N GLU A 72 0.87 19.09 2.28
CA GLU A 72 0.34 19.31 0.92
C GLU A 72 1.48 19.46 -0.10
N PHE A 73 2.53 20.23 0.24
CA PHE A 73 3.73 20.34 -0.59
C PHE A 73 4.33 18.95 -0.89
N TRP A 74 4.51 18.10 0.12
CA TRP A 74 5.04 16.75 -0.11
C TRP A 74 4.09 15.85 -0.88
N TYR A 75 2.78 15.99 -0.69
CA TYR A 75 1.82 15.30 -1.55
C TYR A 75 2.01 15.71 -3.01
N ASN A 76 2.18 17.00 -3.30
CA ASN A 76 2.40 17.49 -4.65
C ASN A 76 3.74 17.00 -5.23
N GLU A 77 4.84 17.09 -4.48
CA GLU A 77 6.15 16.59 -4.93
C GLU A 77 6.12 15.09 -5.24
N LEU A 78 5.51 14.29 -4.36
CA LEU A 78 5.33 12.86 -4.60
C LEU A 78 4.41 12.61 -5.81
N THR A 79 3.39 13.43 -6.01
CA THR A 79 2.49 13.28 -7.16
C THR A 79 3.16 13.70 -8.46
N GLU A 80 4.10 14.63 -8.44
CA GLU A 80 4.93 14.99 -9.60
C GLU A 80 5.96 13.89 -9.92
N GLU A 81 6.55 13.27 -8.90
CA GLU A 81 7.50 12.17 -9.07
C GLU A 81 6.83 10.87 -9.56
N PHE A 82 5.65 10.54 -9.01
CA PHE A 82 4.95 9.29 -9.32
C PHE A 82 3.80 9.44 -10.33
N GLY A 83 3.41 10.67 -10.69
CA GLY A 83 2.22 10.99 -11.48
C GLY A 83 0.92 11.03 -10.66
N VAL A 84 -0.12 11.70 -11.16
CA VAL A 84 -1.49 11.66 -10.61
C VAL A 84 -2.15 10.33 -11.01
N ASP A 85 -1.66 9.22 -10.49
CA ASP A 85 -2.27 7.89 -10.69
C ASP A 85 -2.99 7.48 -9.41
N GLU A 86 -4.26 7.07 -9.51
CA GLU A 86 -5.03 6.47 -8.42
C GLU A 86 -4.29 5.25 -7.82
N THR A 87 -3.48 4.59 -8.63
CA THR A 87 -2.56 3.53 -8.21
C THR A 87 -1.57 4.02 -7.14
N ASN A 88 -1.12 5.27 -7.20
CA ASN A 88 -0.19 5.85 -6.21
C ASN A 88 -0.88 6.11 -4.86
N LEU A 89 -2.16 6.48 -4.85
CA LEU A 89 -2.93 6.59 -3.61
C LEU A 89 -3.10 5.22 -2.95
N ILE A 90 -3.42 4.18 -3.73
CA ILE A 90 -3.51 2.80 -3.24
C ILE A 90 -2.16 2.32 -2.69
N LEU A 91 -1.07 2.58 -3.42
CA LEU A 91 0.29 2.24 -2.98
C LEU A 91 0.64 2.97 -1.68
N LYS A 92 0.32 4.26 -1.58
CA LYS A 92 0.55 5.06 -0.38
C LYS A 92 -0.21 4.51 0.84
N HIS A 93 -1.49 4.20 0.68
CA HIS A 93 -2.29 3.63 1.76
C HIS A 93 -1.77 2.26 2.17
N THR A 94 -1.33 1.45 1.21
CA THR A 94 -0.68 0.16 1.47
C THR A 94 0.59 0.35 2.29
N TYR A 95 1.47 1.26 1.89
CA TYR A 95 2.71 1.54 2.62
C TYR A 95 2.44 2.00 4.06
N ARG A 96 1.48 2.91 4.28
CA ARG A 96 1.10 3.36 5.64
C ARG A 96 0.62 2.21 6.51
N LEU A 97 -0.17 1.30 5.94
CA LEU A 97 -0.64 0.10 6.64
C LEU A 97 0.53 -0.84 6.96
N GLU A 98 1.45 -1.07 6.01
CA GLU A 98 2.66 -1.87 6.24
C GLU A 98 3.55 -1.28 7.33
N THR A 99 3.75 0.05 7.36
CA THR A 99 4.50 0.70 8.43
C THR A 99 3.82 0.50 9.79
N GLN A 100 2.49 0.64 9.88
CA GLN A 100 1.75 0.40 11.12
C GLN A 100 1.86 -1.05 11.57
N ARG A 101 1.77 -2.00 10.64
CA ARG A 101 1.97 -3.42 10.89
C ARG A 101 3.34 -3.71 11.48
N THR A 102 4.41 -3.15 10.90
CA THR A 102 5.77 -3.31 11.41
C THR A 102 5.89 -2.81 12.85
N ARG A 103 5.31 -1.64 13.17
CA ARG A 103 5.32 -1.14 14.55
C ARG A 103 4.57 -2.03 15.52
N PHE A 104 3.41 -2.55 15.14
CA PHE A 104 2.69 -3.49 16.00
C PHE A 104 3.43 -4.81 16.17
N LEU A 105 4.16 -5.28 15.14
CA LEU A 105 5.02 -6.46 15.26
C LEU A 105 6.18 -6.21 16.22
N ASP A 106 6.79 -5.03 16.19
CA ASP A 106 7.87 -4.69 17.11
C ASP A 106 7.36 -4.54 18.55
N GLU A 107 6.21 -3.91 18.75
CA GLU A 107 5.54 -3.83 20.06
C GLU A 107 5.15 -5.23 20.58
N LEU A 108 4.67 -6.11 19.70
CA LEU A 108 4.29 -7.48 20.06
C LEU A 108 5.47 -8.30 20.58
N LYS A 109 6.70 -8.05 20.10
CA LYS A 109 7.91 -8.76 20.55
C LYS A 109 8.28 -8.44 21.99
N ILE A 110 8.03 -7.21 22.44
CA ILE A 110 8.41 -6.74 23.79
C ILE A 110 7.27 -6.92 24.80
N GLN A 111 6.05 -7.18 24.32
CA GLN A 111 4.87 -7.26 25.17
C GLN A 111 4.77 -8.60 25.91
N ASN A 112 4.69 -8.54 27.25
CA ASN A 112 4.61 -9.72 28.12
C ASN A 112 3.18 -10.03 28.59
N ARG A 113 2.26 -9.06 28.53
CA ARG A 113 0.88 -9.24 29.02
C ARG A 113 0.05 -9.92 27.93
N PHE A 114 -0.48 -11.10 28.23
CA PHE A 114 -1.27 -11.91 27.30
C PHE A 114 -2.40 -11.13 26.61
N HIS A 115 -3.15 -10.34 27.37
CA HIS A 115 -4.25 -9.55 26.82
C HIS A 115 -3.79 -8.50 25.80
N GLU A 116 -2.69 -7.80 26.10
CA GLU A 116 -2.12 -6.77 25.22
C GLU A 116 -1.54 -7.40 23.94
N ARG A 117 -0.94 -8.59 24.06
CA ARG A 117 -0.51 -9.39 22.89
C ARG A 117 -1.66 -9.73 21.96
N ILE A 118 -2.77 -10.25 22.49
CA ILE A 118 -3.96 -10.59 21.67
C ILE A 118 -4.49 -9.35 20.93
N ILE A 119 -4.52 -8.19 21.59
CA ILE A 119 -4.97 -6.95 20.97
C ILE A 119 -4.07 -6.58 19.79
N LEU A 120 -2.74 -6.63 19.97
CA LEU A 120 -1.77 -6.35 18.91
C LEU A 120 -1.88 -7.34 17.75
N GLU A 121 -2.01 -8.64 18.03
CA GLU A 121 -2.22 -9.69 17.03
C GLU A 121 -3.49 -9.43 16.21
N LYS A 122 -4.60 -9.06 16.87
CA LYS A 122 -5.84 -8.69 16.19
C LYS A 122 -5.67 -7.46 15.31
N MET A 123 -4.95 -6.43 15.76
CA MET A 123 -4.67 -5.23 14.96
C MET A 123 -3.83 -5.55 13.73
N ILE A 124 -2.83 -6.44 13.86
CA ILE A 124 -2.01 -6.91 12.73
C ILE A 124 -2.89 -7.65 11.71
N ILE A 125 -3.75 -8.56 12.15
CA ILE A 125 -4.66 -9.30 11.26
C ILE A 125 -5.62 -8.35 10.53
N ASP A 126 -6.15 -7.34 11.21
CA ASP A 126 -7.02 -6.32 10.60
C ASP A 126 -6.28 -5.51 9.52
N ILE A 127 -5.02 -5.15 9.77
CA ILE A 127 -4.17 -4.49 8.75
C ILE A 127 -3.93 -5.42 7.56
N ASP A 128 -3.54 -6.66 7.79
CA ASP A 128 -3.27 -7.64 6.73
C ASP A 128 -4.52 -7.86 5.86
N SER A 129 -5.68 -7.95 6.49
CA SER A 129 -6.98 -8.06 5.81
C SER A 129 -7.28 -6.84 4.94
N LYS A 130 -7.00 -5.62 5.43
CA LYS A 130 -7.19 -4.38 4.66
C LYS A 130 -6.25 -4.31 3.45
N ILE A 131 -4.98 -4.66 3.62
CA ILE A 131 -4.01 -4.71 2.51
C ILE A 131 -4.47 -5.74 1.46
N ALA A 132 -4.85 -6.94 1.88
CA ALA A 132 -5.35 -7.98 0.99
C ALA A 132 -6.59 -7.51 0.21
N HIS A 133 -7.55 -6.88 0.89
CA HIS A 133 -8.76 -6.35 0.27
C HIS A 133 -8.46 -5.25 -0.76
N MET A 134 -7.55 -4.32 -0.45
CA MET A 134 -7.11 -3.28 -1.39
C MET A 134 -6.46 -3.88 -2.64
N LYS A 135 -5.59 -4.88 -2.49
CA LYS A 135 -4.96 -5.59 -3.60
C LYS A 135 -5.99 -6.32 -4.47
N LEU A 136 -6.89 -7.07 -3.85
CA LEU A 136 -7.95 -7.80 -4.57
C LEU A 136 -8.82 -6.83 -5.38
N LYS A 137 -9.30 -5.75 -4.76
CA LYS A 137 -10.13 -4.75 -5.42
C LYS A 137 -9.40 -4.09 -6.60
N SER A 138 -8.10 -3.87 -6.48
CA SER A 138 -7.28 -3.30 -7.55
C SER A 138 -7.16 -4.26 -8.74
N ILE A 139 -6.96 -5.56 -8.47
CA ILE A 139 -6.89 -6.61 -9.50
C ILE A 139 -8.23 -6.72 -10.22
N THR A 140 -9.33 -6.88 -9.48
CA THR A 140 -10.68 -7.04 -10.08
C THR A 140 -11.08 -5.81 -10.90
N THR A 141 -10.68 -4.61 -10.48
CA THR A 141 -10.94 -3.38 -11.22
C THR A 141 -10.16 -3.35 -12.54
N LYS A 142 -8.87 -3.72 -12.51
CA LYS A 142 -8.04 -3.83 -13.72
C LYS A 142 -8.61 -4.85 -14.70
N GLU A 143 -9.01 -6.03 -14.23
CA GLU A 143 -9.65 -7.07 -15.04
C GLU A 143 -10.94 -6.57 -15.69
N HIS A 144 -11.78 -5.85 -14.94
CA HIS A 144 -13.02 -5.27 -15.46
C HIS A 144 -12.78 -4.22 -16.55
N ILE A 145 -11.79 -3.34 -16.36
CA ILE A 145 -11.40 -2.34 -17.37
C ILE A 145 -10.90 -3.05 -18.63
N ILE A 146 -10.00 -4.01 -18.49
CA ILE A 146 -9.46 -4.80 -19.62
C ILE A 146 -10.59 -5.47 -20.39
N LYS A 147 -11.52 -6.14 -19.70
CA LYS A 147 -12.67 -6.78 -20.32
C LYS A 147 -13.53 -5.78 -21.10
N THR A 148 -13.82 -4.63 -20.51
CA THR A 148 -14.63 -3.58 -21.15
C THR A 148 -13.96 -3.04 -22.42
N VAL A 149 -12.64 -2.86 -22.39
CA VAL A 149 -11.87 -2.45 -23.57
C VAL A 149 -11.92 -3.52 -24.66
N ILE A 150 -11.73 -4.80 -24.30
CA ILE A 150 -11.84 -5.93 -25.24
C ILE A 150 -13.22 -5.97 -25.89
N ASP A 151 -14.29 -5.85 -25.09
CA ASP A 151 -15.67 -5.85 -25.57
C ASP A 151 -15.93 -4.68 -26.54
N LEU A 152 -15.38 -3.49 -26.23
CA LEU A 152 -15.47 -2.33 -27.11
C LEU A 152 -14.73 -2.53 -28.43
N VAL A 153 -13.49 -3.04 -28.38
CA VAL A 153 -12.70 -3.32 -29.59
C VAL A 153 -13.41 -4.35 -30.47
N ASN A 154 -13.94 -5.42 -29.86
CA ASN A 154 -14.70 -6.45 -30.57
C ASN A 154 -15.99 -5.88 -31.18
N LYS A 155 -16.68 -4.95 -30.51
CA LYS A 155 -17.86 -4.26 -31.04
C LYS A 155 -17.52 -3.32 -32.21
N ILE A 156 -16.38 -2.64 -32.15
CA ILE A 156 -15.93 -1.75 -33.24
C ILE A 156 -15.46 -2.57 -34.45
N HIS A 157 -14.79 -3.71 -34.22
CA HIS A 157 -14.23 -4.56 -35.28
C HIS A 157 -15.19 -5.64 -35.80
N SER A 158 -16.47 -5.62 -35.39
CA SER A 158 -17.50 -6.50 -35.96
C SER A 158 -18.00 -5.97 -37.32
N GLU A 159 -17.06 -5.73 -38.24
CA GLU A 159 -17.40 -5.71 -39.67
C GLU A 159 -17.73 -7.15 -40.12
N PRO A 160 -18.69 -7.35 -41.03
CA PRO A 160 -19.22 -8.67 -41.38
C PRO A 160 -18.22 -9.64 -42.03
N ASP A 161 -17.01 -9.19 -42.41
CA ASP A 161 -16.08 -9.97 -43.24
C ASP A 161 -14.80 -10.43 -42.52
N LYS A 162 -14.65 -10.18 -41.21
CA LYS A 162 -13.47 -10.63 -40.45
C LYS A 162 -13.87 -11.44 -39.23
N ASN A 163 -13.72 -12.76 -39.34
CA ASN A 163 -13.93 -13.79 -38.31
C ASN A 163 -13.06 -13.66 -37.03
N ALA A 164 -12.51 -12.47 -36.74
CA ALA A 164 -11.53 -12.26 -35.70
C ALA A 164 -12.14 -11.63 -34.45
N GLN A 165 -11.85 -12.22 -33.30
CA GLN A 165 -12.17 -11.66 -31.99
C GLN A 165 -10.88 -11.56 -31.16
N TRP A 166 -10.77 -10.49 -30.38
CA TRP A 166 -9.68 -10.26 -29.45
C TRP A 166 -10.09 -10.81 -28.08
N ILE A 167 -9.21 -11.60 -27.45
CA ILE A 167 -9.52 -12.31 -26.19
C ILE A 167 -8.70 -11.75 -25.00
N ASN A 168 -7.56 -11.10 -25.25
CA ASN A 168 -6.65 -10.65 -24.20
C ASN A 168 -5.86 -9.39 -24.64
N THR A 169 -5.56 -8.48 -23.70
CA THR A 169 -4.70 -7.30 -23.92
C THR A 169 -3.21 -7.65 -23.95
N ALA A 170 -2.75 -8.69 -23.25
CA ALA A 170 -1.37 -9.20 -23.31
C ALA A 170 -1.08 -9.98 -24.61
N ALA A 171 -2.14 -10.38 -25.30
CA ALA A 171 -2.10 -11.28 -26.44
C ALA A 171 -3.06 -10.70 -27.48
N LEU A 172 -2.58 -9.70 -28.23
CA LEU A 172 -3.15 -9.25 -29.50
C LEU A 172 -3.10 -10.40 -30.55
N TYR A 173 -3.52 -11.61 -30.20
CA TYR A 173 -3.69 -12.73 -31.12
C TYR A 173 -5.09 -12.64 -31.69
N LYS A 174 -5.13 -12.31 -32.97
CA LYS A 174 -6.31 -12.40 -33.82
C LYS A 174 -6.69 -13.89 -33.95
N VAL A 175 -7.68 -14.35 -33.21
CA VAL A 175 -8.15 -15.74 -33.33
C VAL A 175 -9.54 -15.81 -33.96
N SER A 176 -9.83 -16.92 -34.62
CA SER A 176 -11.15 -17.14 -35.22
C SER A 176 -12.22 -17.31 -34.14
N ARG A 177 -13.48 -16.92 -34.41
CA ARG A 177 -14.62 -17.14 -33.49
C ARG A 177 -14.74 -18.59 -32.99
N GLY A 178 -14.43 -19.56 -33.86
CA GLY A 178 -14.47 -20.98 -33.50
C GLY A 178 -13.36 -21.39 -32.54
N THR A 179 -12.17 -20.81 -32.71
CA THR A 179 -11.02 -21.02 -31.81
C THR A 179 -11.27 -20.38 -30.45
N GLU A 180 -11.85 -19.18 -30.40
CA GLU A 180 -12.22 -18.52 -29.15
C GLU A 180 -13.15 -19.39 -28.29
N LYS A 181 -14.25 -19.90 -28.87
CA LYS A 181 -15.19 -20.75 -28.15
C LYS A 181 -14.51 -21.96 -27.52
N LYS A 182 -13.66 -22.64 -28.29
CA LYS A 182 -12.90 -23.81 -27.81
C LYS A 182 -11.94 -23.45 -26.68
N VAL A 183 -11.22 -22.33 -26.80
CA VAL A 183 -10.30 -21.87 -25.75
C VAL A 183 -11.07 -21.51 -24.47
N MET A 184 -12.22 -20.83 -24.59
CA MET A 184 -13.06 -20.48 -23.45
C MET A 184 -13.69 -21.71 -22.77
N GLU A 185 -14.08 -22.73 -23.54
CA GLU A 185 -14.52 -24.02 -23.00
C GLU A 185 -13.38 -24.70 -22.23
N LEU A 186 -12.19 -24.79 -22.81
CA LEU A 186 -11.01 -25.36 -22.14
C LEU A 186 -10.66 -24.63 -20.83
N ILE A 187 -10.74 -23.30 -20.82
CA ILE A 187 -10.49 -22.50 -19.60
C ILE A 187 -11.54 -22.80 -18.54
N LYS A 188 -12.82 -22.90 -18.92
CA LYS A 188 -13.91 -23.22 -17.98
C LYS A 188 -13.78 -24.62 -17.41
N ASP A 189 -13.42 -25.59 -18.24
CA ASP A 189 -13.22 -26.96 -17.82
C ASP A 189 -12.01 -27.10 -16.89
N ASP A 190 -10.88 -26.42 -17.19
CA ASP A 190 -9.73 -26.36 -16.28
C ASP A 190 -10.08 -25.72 -14.94
N GLN A 191 -10.83 -24.61 -14.94
CA GLN A 191 -11.30 -23.96 -13.71
C GLN A 191 -12.20 -24.87 -12.87
N ARG A 192 -13.10 -25.63 -13.52
CA ARG A 192 -13.94 -26.62 -12.83
C ARG A 192 -13.13 -27.78 -12.26
N ASN A 193 -12.18 -28.30 -13.03
CA ASN A 193 -11.34 -29.42 -12.58
C ASN A 193 -10.48 -29.02 -11.38
N ARG A 194 -9.91 -27.81 -11.38
CA ARG A 194 -9.17 -27.29 -10.22
C ARG A 194 -10.07 -27.12 -8.99
N ALA A 195 -11.29 -26.60 -9.17
CA ALA A 195 -12.23 -26.46 -8.07
C ALA A 195 -12.61 -27.81 -7.44
N ASN A 196 -12.85 -28.83 -8.27
CA ASN A 196 -13.15 -30.19 -7.81
C ASN A 196 -11.96 -30.83 -7.11
N TYR A 197 -10.74 -30.67 -7.65
CA TYR A 197 -9.51 -31.17 -7.01
C TYR A 197 -9.36 -30.64 -5.58
N TYR A 198 -9.61 -29.34 -5.34
CA TYR A 198 -9.53 -28.78 -3.99
C TYR A 198 -10.65 -29.27 -3.06
N LEU A 199 -11.81 -29.63 -3.59
CA LEU A 199 -12.90 -30.22 -2.79
C LEU A 199 -12.56 -31.66 -2.37
N GLU A 200 -12.04 -32.46 -3.30
CA GLU A 200 -11.58 -33.83 -3.03
C GLU A 200 -10.43 -33.84 -2.00
N GLU A 201 -9.46 -32.93 -2.14
CA GLU A 201 -8.36 -32.77 -1.17
C GLU A 201 -8.85 -32.36 0.23
N GLN A 202 -9.92 -31.58 0.33
CA GLN A 202 -10.51 -31.24 1.64
C GLN A 202 -11.30 -32.40 2.26
N GLU A 203 -11.95 -33.23 1.46
CA GLU A 203 -12.67 -34.43 1.94
C GLU A 203 -11.69 -35.52 2.41
N GLU A 204 -10.57 -35.72 1.72
CA GLU A 204 -9.53 -36.68 2.14
C GLU A 204 -8.86 -36.27 3.45
N ASN A 205 -8.61 -34.97 3.65
CA ASN A 205 -8.02 -34.43 4.89
C ASN A 205 -8.99 -34.43 6.08
N GLN A 206 -10.32 -34.48 5.86
CA GLN A 206 -11.30 -34.61 6.94
C GLN A 206 -11.54 -36.07 7.36
N ASN A 207 -11.22 -37.03 6.49
CA ASN A 207 -11.41 -38.46 6.73
C ASN A 207 -10.13 -39.19 7.20
N SER A 208 -9.00 -38.46 7.33
CA SER A 208 -7.70 -38.95 7.83
C SER A 208 -7.45 -38.49 9.26
#